data_AF-A0A956LAG5-F1
#
_entry.id   AF-A0A956LAG5-F1
#
_cell.length_a   1.000
_cell.length_b   1.000
_cell.length_c   1.000
_cell.angle_alpha   90.00
_cell.angle_beta   90.00
_cell.angle_gamma   90.00
#
_symmetry.space_group_name_H-M   'P 1'
#
loop_
_entity.id
_entity.type
_entity.pdbx_description
1 polymer ?
#
loop_
_entity_poly.entity_id
_entity_poly.type
_entity_poly.pdbx_seq_one_letter_code
_entity_poly.pdbx_strand_id
1 'polypeptide(L)'
;EVAEIALTSAQGDVVTLVVDMATKLPTAQRYNQQTPFGAIPVEVRFHDYRDVDGLKISFRQELKTSVSLLTSTTTRFDINAEVDATRFAMPGSDRVVNLDDKASIEAADAKADAKADAKAP
;
A
#
# COMPACT_ATOMS: atom_id res chain seq x y z
N GLU A 1 -13.08 5.56 23.82
CA GLU A 1 -13.76 4.37 23.27
C GLU A 1 -13.17 4.09 21.90
N VAL A 2 -12.95 2.82 21.54
CA VAL A 2 -12.42 2.42 20.23
C VAL A 2 -13.43 1.53 19.52
N ALA A 3 -13.55 1.69 18.21
CA ALA A 3 -14.32 0.80 17.35
C ALA A 3 -13.36 -0.09 16.55
N GLU A 4 -13.69 -1.37 16.42
CA GLU A 4 -12.98 -2.30 15.54
C GLU A 4 -13.83 -2.56 14.30
N ILE A 5 -13.27 -2.25 13.13
CA ILE A 5 -13.97 -2.32 11.85
C ILE A 5 -13.26 -3.37 10.99
N ALA A 6 -13.95 -4.47 10.68
CA ALA A 6 -13.46 -5.47 9.75
C ALA A 6 -13.69 -5.00 8.30
N LEU A 7 -12.61 -4.89 7.54
CA LEU A 7 -12.60 -4.57 6.12
C LEU A 7 -12.22 -5.83 5.36
N THR A 8 -13.12 -6.29 4.48
CA THR A 8 -12.90 -7.48 3.66
C THR A 8 -12.68 -7.08 2.21
N SER A 9 -11.56 -7.51 1.61
CA SER A 9 -11.29 -7.30 0.19
C SER A 9 -12.22 -8.16 -0.68
N ALA A 10 -12.31 -7.85 -1.97
CA ALA A 10 -13.05 -8.69 -2.93
C ALA A 10 -12.47 -10.11 -3.03
N GLN A 11 -11.19 -10.28 -2.70
CA GLN A 11 -10.46 -11.54 -2.68
C GLN A 11 -10.61 -12.30 -1.34
N GLY A 12 -11.28 -11.71 -0.35
CA GLY A 12 -11.55 -12.33 0.95
C GLY A 12 -10.51 -12.06 2.03
N ASP A 13 -9.49 -11.22 1.75
CA ASP A 13 -8.54 -10.79 2.76
C ASP A 13 -9.21 -9.89 3.79
N VAL A 14 -8.92 -10.12 5.08
CA VAL A 14 -9.52 -9.34 6.17
C VAL A 14 -8.47 -8.48 6.84
N VAL A 15 -8.79 -7.20 6.97
CA VAL A 15 -8.03 -6.20 7.73
C VAL A 15 -8.95 -5.62 8.79
N THR A 16 -8.54 -5.65 10.05
CA THR A 16 -9.25 -4.98 11.14
C THR A 16 -8.63 -3.61 11.38
N LEU A 17 -9.40 -2.55 11.15
CA LEU A 17 -9.02 -1.18 11.47
C LEU A 17 -9.59 -0.80 12.85
N VAL A 18 -8.72 -0.37 13.76
CA VAL A 18 -9.09 0.12 15.09
C VAL A 18 -9.14 1.63 15.05
N VAL A 19 -10.30 2.23 15.31
CA VAL A 19 -10.55 3.67 15.22
C VAL A 19 -10.89 4.23 16.59
N ASP A 20 -10.22 5.30 17.01
CA ASP A 20 -10.61 6.05 18.19
C ASP A 20 -11.89 6.84 17.91
N MET A 21 -12.93 6.62 18.70
CA MET A 21 -14.25 7.19 18.43
C MET A 21 -14.38 8.67 18.81
N ALA A 22 -13.47 9.23 19.60
CA ALA A 22 -13.48 10.65 19.92
C ALA A 22 -12.83 11.46 18.79
N THR A 23 -11.69 11.00 18.29
CA THR A 23 -10.89 11.69 17.27
C THR A 23 -11.23 11.26 15.84
N LYS A 24 -11.90 10.12 15.67
CA LYS A 24 -12.13 9.44 14.39
C LYS A 24 -10.85 9.03 13.66
N LEU A 25 -9.72 8.99 14.35
CA LEU A 25 -8.43 8.61 13.78
C LEU A 25 -8.17 7.12 13.98
N PRO A 26 -7.57 6.44 13.00
CA PRO A 26 -7.13 5.06 13.18
C PRO A 26 -5.98 4.99 14.18
N THR A 27 -6.08 4.11 15.15
CA THR A 27 -5.05 3.89 16.18
C THR A 27 -4.24 2.64 15.90
N ALA A 28 -4.84 1.64 15.25
CA ALA A 28 -4.14 0.45 14.80
C ALA A 28 -4.80 -0.19 13.58
N GLN A 29 -4.05 -1.01 12.88
CA GLN A 29 -4.50 -1.90 11.83
C GLN A 29 -3.95 -3.30 12.10
N ARG A 30 -4.79 -4.32 12.02
CA ARG A 30 -4.42 -5.72 12.24
C ARG A 30 -4.77 -6.54 11.02
N TYR A 31 -3.85 -7.39 10.57
CA TYR A 31 -4.08 -8.27 9.44
C TYR A 31 -3.16 -9.48 9.50
N ASN A 32 -3.49 -10.52 8.74
CA ASN A 32 -2.62 -11.67 8.56
C ASN A 32 -1.84 -11.52 7.26
N GLN A 33 -0.52 -11.45 7.36
CA GLN A 33 0.36 -11.45 6.20
C GLN A 33 0.64 -12.88 5.77
N GLN A 34 0.29 -13.22 4.54
CA GLN A 34 0.66 -14.51 3.95
C GLN A 34 2.16 -14.53 3.66
N THR A 35 2.85 -15.55 4.16
CA THR A 35 4.27 -15.81 3.86
C THR A 35 4.44 -17.24 3.40
N PRO A 36 5.55 -17.61 2.73
CA PRO A 36 5.82 -19.00 2.35
C PRO A 36 5.82 -19.99 3.52
N PHE A 37 5.99 -19.50 4.76
CA PHE A 37 6.03 -20.30 5.99
C PHE A 37 4.68 -20.31 6.74
N GLY A 38 3.64 -19.69 6.18
CA GLY A 38 2.31 -19.56 6.78
C GLY A 38 1.90 -18.12 7.05
N ALA A 39 0.68 -17.95 7.56
CA ALA A 39 0.11 -16.66 7.89
C ALA A 39 0.71 -16.12 9.21
N ILE A 40 1.25 -14.90 9.17
CA ILE A 40 1.81 -14.23 10.34
C ILE A 40 0.88 -13.06 10.72
N PRO A 41 0.44 -12.97 11.99
CA PRO A 41 -0.32 -11.82 12.45
C PRO A 41 0.57 -10.58 12.50
N VAL A 42 0.08 -9.49 11.93
CA VAL A 42 0.73 -8.17 11.91
C VAL A 42 -0.19 -7.17 12.58
N GLU A 43 0.37 -6.37 13.49
CA GLU A 43 -0.28 -5.19 14.06
C GLU A 43 0.54 -3.95 13.70
N VAL A 44 -0.08 -2.98 13.04
CA VAL A 44 0.48 -1.66 12.78
C VAL A 44 -0.20 -0.67 13.70
N ARG A 45 0.56 0.07 14.50
CA ARG A 45 0.05 1.11 15.39
C ARG A 45 0.43 2.48 14.84
N PHE A 46 -0.54 3.39 14.86
CA PHE A 46 -0.36 4.74 14.34
C PHE A 46 -0.21 5.73 15.51
N HIS A 47 0.87 6.49 15.46
CA HIS A 47 1.25 7.45 16.49
C HIS A 47 1.58 8.80 15.86
N ASP A 48 1.69 9.82 16.72
CA ASP A 48 2.16 11.16 16.36
C ASP A 48 1.38 11.76 15.18
N TYR A 49 0.08 11.93 15.38
CA TYR A 49 -0.78 12.57 14.40
C TYR A 49 -0.55 14.08 14.37
N ARG A 50 -0.18 14.61 13.21
CA ARG A 50 0.08 16.03 12.98
C ARG A 50 -0.85 16.57 11.89
N ASP A 51 -1.20 17.86 11.98
CA ASP A 51 -1.88 18.54 10.88
C ASP A 51 -0.88 18.85 9.77
N VAL A 52 -1.18 18.39 8.56
CA VAL A 52 -0.51 18.82 7.33
C VAL A 52 -1.58 19.21 6.33
N ASP A 53 -1.63 20.50 5.98
CA ASP A 53 -2.61 21.10 5.07
C ASP A 53 -4.08 20.67 5.34
N GLY A 54 -4.45 20.62 6.63
CA GLY A 54 -5.81 20.28 7.06
C GLY A 54 -6.10 18.78 7.21
N LEU A 55 -5.12 17.90 6.97
CA LEU A 55 -5.23 16.47 7.18
C LEU A 55 -4.40 16.02 8.40
N LYS A 56 -4.96 15.14 9.23
CA LYS A 56 -4.24 14.49 10.33
C LYS A 56 -3.44 13.31 9.80
N ILE A 57 -2.11 13.44 9.76
CA ILE A 57 -1.20 12.41 9.25
C ILE A 57 -0.38 11.83 10.38
N SER A 58 -0.25 10.50 10.43
CA SER A 58 0.61 9.81 11.40
C SER A 58 2.07 9.92 10.98
N PHE A 59 2.91 10.54 11.82
CA PHE A 59 4.35 10.68 11.58
C PHE A 59 5.18 9.55 12.18
N ARG A 60 4.56 8.65 12.95
CA ARG A 60 5.22 7.47 13.49
C ARG A 60 4.31 6.26 13.42
N GLN A 61 4.83 5.17 12.87
CA GLN A 61 4.13 3.90 12.76
C GLN A 61 4.98 2.80 13.38
N GLU A 62 4.35 1.93 14.16
CA GLU A 62 5.01 0.74 14.73
C GLU A 62 4.37 -0.50 14.15
N LEU A 63 5.14 -1.23 13.33
CA LEU A 63 4.74 -2.51 12.79
C LEU A 63 5.32 -3.61 13.68
N LYS A 64 4.44 -4.37 14.30
CA LYS A 64 4.75 -5.51 15.15
C LYS A 64 4.33 -6.80 14.46
N THR A 65 5.27 -7.71 14.33
CA THR A 65 5.03 -9.10 13.93
C THR A 65 5.33 -10.02 15.12
N SER A 66 5.17 -11.33 14.95
CA SER A 66 5.59 -12.31 15.97
C SER A 66 7.11 -12.34 16.21
N VAL A 67 7.92 -11.89 15.23
CA VAL A 67 9.39 -12.03 15.25
C VAL A 67 10.10 -10.67 15.36
N SER A 68 9.45 -9.58 14.94
CA SER A 68 10.10 -8.28 14.81
C SER A 68 9.20 -7.11 15.21
N LEU A 69 9.85 -6.01 15.59
CA LEU A 69 9.25 -4.69 15.75
C LEU A 69 9.99 -3.72 14.84
N LEU A 70 9.27 -3.12 13.90
CA LEU A 70 9.77 -2.08 13.01
C LEU A 70 9.10 -0.75 13.39
N THR A 71 9.90 0.29 13.59
CA THR A 71 9.38 1.65 13.78
C THR A 71 9.71 2.46 12.53
N SER A 72 8.66 2.94 11.85
CA SER A 72 8.77 3.89 10.75
C SER A 72 8.53 5.30 11.29
N THR A 73 9.44 6.23 10.99
CA THR A 73 9.30 7.64 11.37
C THR A 73 9.36 8.50 10.12
N THR A 74 8.29 9.25 9.88
CA THR A 74 8.20 10.24 8.81
C THR A 74 8.83 11.53 9.30
N THR A 75 9.85 12.02 8.60
CA THR A 75 10.53 13.29 8.94
C THR A 75 9.93 14.48 8.19
N ARG A 76 9.44 14.25 6.98
CA ARG A 76 8.84 15.27 6.11
C ARG A 76 7.69 14.67 5.32
N PHE A 77 6.60 15.43 5.21
CA PHE A 77 5.43 15.08 4.43
C PHE A 77 4.91 16.38 3.80
N ASP A 78 4.89 16.43 2.46
CA ASP A 78 4.41 17.56 1.69
C ASP A 78 3.20 17.10 0.85
N ILE A 79 2.09 17.84 0.90
CA ILE A 79 0.90 17.54 0.11
C ILE A 79 0.97 18.32 -1.20
N ASN A 80 0.55 17.69 -2.30
CA ASN A 80 0.55 18.29 -3.64
C ASN A 80 1.93 18.81 -4.08
N ALA A 81 3.02 18.20 -3.60
CA ALA A 81 4.35 18.51 -4.09
C ALA A 81 4.44 18.23 -5.60
N GLU A 82 5.22 19.02 -6.32
CA GLU A 82 5.45 18.81 -7.75
C GLU A 82 6.13 17.46 -7.98
N VAL A 83 5.52 16.63 -8.83
CA VAL A 83 5.98 15.27 -9.10
C VAL A 83 6.48 15.18 -10.54
N ASP A 84 7.75 14.81 -10.70
CA ASP A 84 8.33 14.50 -12.00
C ASP A 84 7.82 13.14 -12.51
N ALA A 85 6.95 13.17 -13.53
CA ALA A 85 6.33 11.99 -14.11
C ALA A 85 7.34 10.97 -14.67
N THR A 86 8.52 11.41 -15.08
CA THR A 86 9.56 10.51 -15.62
C THR A 86 10.08 9.54 -14.57
N ARG A 87 9.99 9.88 -13.27
CA ARG A 87 10.39 9.01 -12.15
C ARG A 87 9.43 7.85 -11.91
N PHE A 88 8.24 7.93 -12.50
CA PHE A 88 7.21 6.89 -12.44
C PHE A 88 7.14 6.09 -13.74
N ALA A 89 7.99 6.42 -14.72
CA ALA A 89 8.17 5.60 -15.91
C ALA A 89 8.80 4.26 -15.48
N MET A 90 8.23 3.15 -15.96
CA MET A 90 8.81 1.84 -15.69
C MET A 90 10.24 1.78 -16.26
N PRO A 91 11.26 1.42 -15.45
CA PRO A 91 12.63 1.30 -15.93
C PRO A 91 12.70 0.33 -17.12
N GLY A 92 13.23 0.78 -18.25
CA GLY A 92 13.29 0.00 -19.50
C GLY A 92 12.05 0.09 -20.40
N SER A 93 11.12 1.00 -20.10
CA SER A 93 9.97 1.30 -20.95
C SER A 93 10.21 2.57 -21.75
N ASP A 94 10.97 2.49 -22.84
CA ASP A 94 10.94 3.51 -23.92
C ASP A 94 9.57 3.54 -24.64
N ARG A 95 8.57 2.84 -24.13
CA ARG A 95 7.25 2.72 -24.71
C ARG A 95 6.27 3.58 -23.92
N VAL A 96 6.01 4.78 -24.44
CA VAL A 96 4.82 5.56 -24.09
C VAL A 96 3.61 4.68 -24.40
N VAL A 97 2.94 4.18 -23.36
CA VAL A 97 1.64 3.52 -23.53
C VAL A 97 0.59 4.62 -23.55
N ASN A 98 0.14 5.01 -24.74
CA ASN A 98 -1.02 5.89 -24.86
C ASN A 98 -2.27 5.06 -24.57
N LEU A 99 -2.90 5.33 -23.43
CA LEU A 99 -4.11 4.63 -22.97
C LEU A 99 -5.33 4.86 -23.87
N ASP A 100 -5.27 5.85 -24.76
CA ASP A 100 -6.32 6.16 -25.74
C ASP A 100 -6.20 5.40 -27.07
N ASP A 101 -5.06 4.72 -27.29
CA ASP A 101 -4.80 4.01 -28.54
C ASP A 101 -4.90 2.49 -28.31
N LYS A 102 -6.07 1.93 -28.67
CA LYS A 102 -6.36 0.50 -28.52
C LYS A 102 -5.28 -0.43 -29.10
N ALA A 103 -4.59 0.01 -30.16
CA ALA A 103 -3.54 -0.79 -30.80
C ALA A 103 -2.29 -0.93 -29.91
N SER A 104 -1.99 0.06 -29.06
CA SER A 104 -0.85 -0.02 -28.15
C SER A 104 -1.14 -0.83 -26.88
N ILE A 105 -2.42 -1.02 -26.54
CA ILE A 105 -2.88 -1.91 -25.45
C ILE A 105 -2.82 -3.38 -25.90
N GLU A 106 -3.41 -3.73 -27.05
CA GLU A 106 -3.44 -5.11 -27.55
C GLU A 106 -2.04 -5.68 -27.85
N ALA A 107 -1.11 -4.83 -28.31
CA ALA A 107 0.28 -5.21 -28.53
C ALA A 107 1.11 -5.32 -27.23
N ALA A 108 0.59 -4.88 -26.09
CA ALA A 108 1.20 -5.08 -24.78
C ALA A 108 0.78 -6.43 -24.18
N ASP A 109 -0.51 -6.78 -24.28
CA ASP A 109 -1.04 -8.06 -23.81
C ASP A 109 -0.39 -9.25 -24.54
N ALA A 110 -0.31 -9.20 -25.88
CA ALA A 110 0.27 -10.28 -26.67
C ALA A 110 1.77 -10.56 -26.40
N LYS A 111 2.52 -9.58 -25.85
CA LYS A 111 3.93 -9.76 -25.48
C LYS A 111 4.14 -10.13 -24.01
N ALA A 112 3.17 -9.84 -23.14
CA ALA A 112 3.17 -10.32 -21.77
C ALA A 112 2.98 -11.84 -21.73
N ASP A 113 2.05 -12.36 -22.53
CA ASP A 113 1.80 -13.80 -22.65
C ASP A 113 3.02 -14.54 -23.21
N ALA A 114 3.66 -14.00 -24.25
CA ALA A 114 4.85 -14.60 -24.84
C ALA A 114 6.08 -14.66 -23.90
N LYS A 115 6.16 -13.77 -22.90
CA LYS A 115 7.22 -13.81 -21.87
C LYS A 115 6.85 -14.71 -20.68
N ALA A 116 5.56 -14.93 -20.41
CA ALA A 116 5.11 -15.87 -19.39
C ALA A 116 5.38 -17.32 -19.81
N ASP A 117 5.13 -17.67 -21.07
CA ASP A 117 5.41 -19.02 -21.62
C ASP A 117 6.90 -19.35 -21.75
N ALA A 118 7.77 -18.35 -21.92
CA ALA A 118 9.22 -18.58 -22.05
C ALA A 118 9.95 -18.76 -20.70
N LYS A 119 9.25 -18.67 -19.55
CA LYS A 119 9.84 -18.76 -18.21
C LYS A 119 9.20 -19.83 -17.31
N ALA A 120 8.32 -20.67 -17.85
CA ALA A 120 7.91 -21.90 -17.16
C ALA A 120 8.94 -23.02 -17.50
N PRO A 121 9.45 -23.77 -16.50
CA PRO A 121 10.40 -24.87 -16.73
C PRO A 121 9.77 -26.07 -17.45
#